data_AF-A0A0L6ZBA5-F1
#
_entry.id   AF-A0A0L6ZBA5-F1
#
_cell.length_a   1.000
_cell.length_b   1.000
_cell.length_c   1.000
_cell.angle_alpha   90.00
_cell.angle_beta   90.00
_cell.angle_gamma   90.00
#
_symmetry.space_group_name_H-M   'P 1'
#
loop_
_entity.id
_entity.type
_entity.pdbx_description
1 polymer ?
#
loop_
_entity_poly.entity_id
_entity_poly.type
_entity_poly.pdbx_seq_one_letter_code
_entity_poly.pdbx_strand_id
1 'polypeptide(L)'
;MATTINFDTPASSTARPVAVTGTVAAGSYGLLTITINVTNGVTAARNRSFYREITFDNTGSATSLAVNTSYTMSIVPKVLGSDTVAAVSAWSYTPNN
;
A
#
# COMPACT_ATOMS: atom_id res chain seq x y z
N MET A 1 11.12 24.65 -23.34
CA MET A 1 11.42 23.21 -23.11
C MET A 1 10.24 22.64 -22.33
N ALA A 2 9.48 21.70 -22.89
CA ALA A 2 8.43 21.04 -22.15
C ALA A 2 9.08 20.09 -21.13
N THR A 3 9.03 20.43 -19.85
CA THR A 3 9.35 19.48 -18.78
C THR A 3 8.24 18.43 -18.76
N THR A 4 8.54 17.21 -19.19
CA THR A 4 7.62 16.09 -19.02
C THR A 4 7.39 15.90 -17.52
N ILE A 5 6.23 16.32 -17.01
CA ILE A 5 5.83 16.10 -15.62
C ILE A 5 5.50 14.61 -15.51
N ASN A 6 6.41 13.83 -14.93
CA ASN A 6 6.17 12.42 -14.61
C ASN A 6 5.52 12.34 -13.23
N PHE A 7 4.25 11.94 -13.18
CA PHE A 7 3.50 11.74 -11.94
C PHE A 7 3.83 10.41 -11.24
N ASP A 8 4.43 9.44 -11.94
CA ASP A 8 4.78 8.13 -11.38
C ASP A 8 6.03 8.21 -10.49
N THR A 9 6.93 9.16 -10.76
CA THR A 9 8.12 9.44 -9.95
C THR A 9 8.34 10.95 -9.77
N PRO A 10 7.52 11.65 -8.97
CA PRO A 10 7.77 13.06 -8.68
C PRO A 10 9.14 13.17 -7.98
N ALA A 11 10.01 14.06 -8.45
CA ALA A 11 11.29 14.35 -7.79
C ALA A 11 11.13 14.76 -6.30
N SER A 12 9.91 15.13 -5.92
CA SER A 12 9.43 15.50 -4.61
C SER A 12 8.72 14.36 -3.85
N SER A 13 8.94 13.09 -4.19
CA SER A 13 8.35 11.94 -3.50
C SER A 13 9.38 11.11 -2.72
N THR A 14 8.89 10.33 -1.75
CA THR A 14 9.67 9.26 -1.12
C THR A 14 9.02 7.92 -1.43
N ALA A 15 9.74 7.03 -2.10
CA ALA A 15 9.31 5.66 -2.32
C ALA A 15 9.33 4.88 -0.99
N ARG A 16 8.23 4.18 -0.70
CA ARG A 16 8.11 3.30 0.46
C ARG A 16 7.66 1.91 0.01
N PRO A 17 8.57 0.92 -0.04
CA PRO A 17 8.18 -0.47 -0.25
C PRO A 17 7.45 -1.00 0.99
N VAL A 18 6.38 -1.75 0.75
CA VAL A 18 5.61 -2.46 1.78
C VAL A 18 5.54 -3.93 1.40
N ALA A 19 6.26 -4.76 2.15
CA ALA A 19 6.18 -6.20 2.01
C ALA A 19 4.84 -6.70 2.57
N VAL A 20 4.19 -7.59 1.82
CA VAL A 20 2.90 -8.16 2.18
C VAL A 20 2.92 -9.66 1.98
N THR A 21 2.51 -10.36 3.04
CA THR A 21 2.31 -11.79 3.06
C THR A 21 0.86 -12.11 3.43
N GLY A 22 0.33 -13.19 2.90
CA GLY A 22 -1.03 -13.65 3.19
C GLY A 22 -1.42 -14.84 2.33
N THR A 23 -2.61 -15.37 2.59
CA THR A 23 -3.20 -16.45 1.80
C THR A 23 -4.65 -16.11 1.52
N VAL A 24 -5.10 -16.28 0.27
CA VAL A 24 -6.51 -16.16 -0.12
C VAL A 24 -7.06 -17.57 -0.31
N ALA A 25 -8.14 -17.89 0.39
CA ALA A 25 -8.71 -19.23 0.36
C ALA A 25 -9.23 -19.59 -1.06
N ALA A 26 -9.31 -20.88 -1.36
CA ALA A 26 -9.98 -21.36 -2.57
C ALA A 26 -11.44 -20.90 -2.58
N GLY A 27 -11.97 -20.55 -3.75
CA GLY A 27 -13.36 -20.11 -3.87
C GLY A 27 -13.67 -18.78 -3.14
N SER A 28 -12.71 -17.86 -3.02
CA SER A 28 -12.93 -16.61 -2.27
C SER A 28 -12.28 -15.39 -2.93
N TYR A 29 -12.75 -14.22 -2.53
CA TYR A 29 -12.08 -12.94 -2.74
C TYR A 29 -11.26 -12.58 -1.50
N GLY A 30 -10.03 -12.10 -1.72
CA GLY A 30 -9.21 -11.46 -0.70
C GLY A 30 -9.09 -9.96 -0.98
N LEU A 31 -9.27 -9.13 0.02
CA LEU A 31 -9.04 -7.69 -0.05
C LEU A 31 -7.89 -7.33 0.89
N LEU A 32 -6.77 -6.92 0.30
CA LEU A 32 -5.60 -6.39 0.99
C LEU A 32 -5.72 -4.87 1.08
N THR A 33 -5.64 -4.35 2.29
CA THR A 33 -5.53 -2.91 2.56
C THR A 33 -4.12 -2.61 3.06
N ILE A 34 -3.41 -1.72 2.38
CA ILE A 34 -2.12 -1.16 2.83
C ILE A 34 -2.37 0.26 3.30
N THR A 35 -1.93 0.58 4.51
CA THR A 35 -1.94 1.92 5.09
C THR A 35 -0.52 2.37 5.36
N ILE A 36 -0.16 3.58 4.89
CA ILE A 36 1.07 4.27 5.28
C ILE A 36 0.69 5.48 6.11
N ASN A 37 1.14 5.53 7.36
CA ASN A 37 1.00 6.67 8.24
C ASN A 37 2.32 7.42 8.33
N VAL A 38 2.26 8.72 8.08
CA VAL A 38 3.37 9.66 8.28
C VAL A 38 3.00 10.54 9.47
N THR A 39 3.84 10.53 10.50
CA THR A 39 3.67 11.36 11.70
C THR A 39 4.88 12.26 11.90
N ASN A 40 4.66 13.51 12.26
CA ASN A 40 5.71 14.47 12.56
C ASN A 40 5.49 15.05 13.96
N GLY A 41 6.44 14.80 14.87
CA GLY A 41 6.34 15.26 16.26
C GLY A 41 6.56 16.76 16.45
N VAL A 42 7.10 17.47 15.45
CA VAL A 42 7.40 18.91 15.52
C VAL A 42 6.30 19.74 14.84
N THR A 43 5.71 19.22 13.77
CA THR A 43 4.69 19.92 12.97
C THR A 43 3.54 18.97 12.64
N ALA A 44 2.58 18.85 13.55
CA ALA A 44 1.46 17.93 13.43
C ALA A 44 0.62 18.12 12.14
N ALA A 45 0.59 19.33 11.56
CA ALA A 45 -0.09 19.59 10.28
C ALA A 45 0.50 18.80 9.09
N ARG A 46 1.69 18.20 9.25
CA ARG A 46 2.29 17.30 8.24
C ARG A 46 1.80 15.87 8.35
N ASN A 47 1.10 15.51 9.44
CA ASN A 47 0.57 14.17 9.66
C ASN A 47 -0.39 13.81 8.53
N ARG A 48 -0.23 12.62 7.96
CA ARG A 48 -1.01 12.18 6.80
C ARG A 48 -1.01 10.67 6.71
N SER A 49 -2.08 10.15 6.11
CA SER A 49 -2.25 8.73 5.88
C SER A 49 -2.54 8.49 4.40
N PHE A 50 -1.96 7.43 3.86
CA PHE A 50 -2.15 6.98 2.49
C PHE A 50 -2.67 5.56 2.52
N TYR A 51 -3.60 5.27 1.62
CA TYR A 51 -4.28 3.97 1.55
C TYR A 51 -4.15 3.40 0.15
N ARG A 52 -4.00 2.08 0.08
CA ARG A 52 -4.08 1.31 -1.15
C ARG A 52 -4.83 0.03 -0.89
N GLU A 53 -5.86 -0.21 -1.70
CA GLU A 53 -6.61 -1.45 -1.70
C GLU A 53 -6.24 -2.28 -2.92
N ILE A 54 -6.09 -3.58 -2.72
CA ILE A 54 -5.77 -4.55 -3.76
C ILE A 54 -6.69 -5.75 -3.58
N THR A 55 -7.47 -6.04 -4.62
CA THR A 55 -8.35 -7.21 -4.65
C THR A 55 -7.64 -8.38 -5.31
N PHE A 56 -7.76 -9.55 -4.67
CA PHE A 56 -7.32 -10.84 -5.18
C PHE A 56 -8.57 -11.68 -5.44
N ASP A 57 -8.74 -12.11 -6.68
CA ASP A 57 -9.78 -13.05 -7.06
C ASP A 57 -9.20 -14.47 -7.09
N ASN A 58 -9.70 -15.33 -6.19
CA ASN A 58 -9.39 -16.75 -6.18
C ASN A 58 -10.67 -17.60 -6.26
N THR A 59 -11.74 -17.07 -6.84
CA THR A 59 -13.06 -17.71 -6.87
C THR A 59 -13.13 -18.91 -7.82
N GLY A 60 -12.37 -18.88 -8.92
CA GLY A 60 -12.30 -19.98 -9.88
C GLY A 60 -11.32 -21.10 -9.52
N SER A 61 -10.59 -20.99 -8.41
CA SER A 61 -9.54 -21.94 -8.02
C SER A 61 -10.01 -22.92 -6.95
N ALA A 62 -9.59 -24.18 -7.07
CA ALA A 62 -9.76 -25.21 -6.04
C ALA A 62 -8.64 -25.20 -4.98
N THR A 63 -7.61 -24.37 -5.15
CA THR A 63 -6.47 -24.26 -4.23
C THR A 63 -6.32 -22.85 -3.68
N SER A 64 -5.71 -22.74 -2.50
CA SER A 64 -5.42 -21.44 -1.89
C SER A 64 -4.34 -20.69 -2.66
N LEU A 65 -4.51 -19.38 -2.83
CA LEU A 65 -3.52 -18.50 -3.44
C LEU A 65 -2.62 -17.91 -2.34
N ALA A 66 -1.33 -18.28 -2.35
CA ALA A 66 -0.33 -17.64 -1.50
C ALA A 66 0.08 -16.29 -2.09
N VAL A 67 0.09 -15.24 -1.26
CA VAL A 67 0.54 -13.90 -1.61
C VAL A 67 1.82 -13.62 -0.83
N ASN A 68 2.91 -13.41 -1.55
CA ASN A 68 4.20 -12.98 -1.01
C ASN A 68 4.82 -11.99 -1.99
N THR A 69 4.53 -10.72 -1.79
CA THR A 69 4.91 -9.66 -2.73
C THR A 69 5.24 -8.36 -2.01
N SER A 70 5.69 -7.36 -2.75
CA SER A 70 5.99 -6.02 -2.25
C SER A 70 5.32 -4.98 -3.13
N TYR A 71 4.62 -4.04 -2.50
CA TYR A 71 4.05 -2.89 -3.18
C TYR A 71 4.82 -1.62 -2.80
N THR A 72 5.36 -0.93 -3.79
CA THR A 72 5.98 0.37 -3.59
C THR A 72 4.92 1.46 -3.72
N MET A 73 4.81 2.28 -2.67
CA MET A 73 3.94 3.47 -2.67
C MET A 73 4.80 4.73 -2.65
N SER A 74 4.39 5.74 -3.40
CA SER A 74 5.05 7.05 -3.43
C SER A 74 4.40 7.98 -2.41
N ILE A 75 5.17 8.42 -1.42
CA ILE A 75 4.73 9.41 -0.43
C ILE A 75 4.99 10.81 -0.98
N VAL A 76 3.92 11.58 -1.19
CA VAL A 76 3.96 12.97 -1.64
C VAL A 76 3.13 13.84 -0.67
N PRO A 77 3.67 14.97 -0.17
CA PRO A 77 5.03 15.48 -0.37
C PRO A 77 6.12 14.59 0.26
N LYS A 78 7.37 14.75 -0.19
CA LYS A 78 8.55 14.04 0.30
C LYS A 78 8.60 14.06 1.84
N VAL A 79 8.98 12.93 2.43
CA VAL A 79 9.28 12.92 3.87
C VAL A 79 10.56 13.67 4.16
N LEU A 80 10.55 14.35 5.31
CA LEU A 80 11.67 15.07 5.89
C LEU A 80 12.22 14.29 7.10
N GLY A 81 13.41 14.66 7.59
CA GLY A 81 14.05 13.96 8.71
C GLY A 81 13.25 13.95 10.03
N SER A 82 12.28 14.85 10.20
CA SER A 82 11.38 14.88 11.36
C SER A 82 10.10 14.05 11.18
N ASP A 83 9.88 13.47 10.01
CA ASP A 83 8.76 12.58 9.73
C ASP A 83 9.12 11.14 10.13
N THR A 84 8.18 10.44 10.77
CA THR A 84 8.22 8.99 11.02
C THR A 84 7.22 8.30 10.10
N VAL A 85 7.64 7.23 9.42
CA VAL A 85 6.81 6.49 8.46
C VAL A 85 6.54 5.08 8.96
N ALA A 86 5.28 4.78 9.23
CA ALA A 86 4.81 3.44 9.56
C ALA A 86 3.95 2.88 8.42
N ALA A 87 4.17 1.63 8.05
CA ALA A 87 3.36 0.93 7.06
C ALA A 87 2.69 -0.27 7.73
N VAL A 88 1.40 -0.46 7.46
CA VAL A 88 0.58 -1.55 7.99
C VAL A 88 -0.17 -2.18 6.84
N SER A 89 -0.26 -3.50 6.82
CA SER A 89 -1.10 -4.26 5.90
C SER A 89 -2.15 -5.04 6.68
N ALA A 90 -3.37 -5.09 6.15
CA ALA A 90 -4.49 -5.82 6.73
C ALA A 90 -5.24 -6.56 5.64
N TRP A 91 -5.80 -7.73 5.99
CA TRP A 91 -6.55 -8.58 5.08
C TRP A 91 -8.01 -8.68 5.52
N SER A 92 -8.90 -8.73 4.54
CA SER A 92 -10.29 -9.16 4.71
C SER A 92 -10.65 -10.15 3.61
N TYR A 93 -11.60 -11.04 3.90
CA TYR A 93 -11.95 -12.16 3.03
C TYR A 93 -13.45 -12.30 2.89
N THR A 94 -13.91 -12.53 1.66
CA THR A 94 -15.31 -12.78 1.35
C THR A 94 -15.40 -14.11 0.58
N PRO A 95 -16.00 -15.17 1.16
CA PRO A 95 -16.26 -16.41 0.45
C PRO A 95 -17.15 -16.16 -0.78
N ASN A 96 -16.90 -16.88 -1.88
CA ASN A 96 -17.83 -16.95 -3.00
C ASN A 96 -18.87 -18.03 -2.65
N ASN A 97 -20.11 -17.61 -2.37
CA ASN A 97 -21.22 -18.52 -2.07
C ASN A 97 -21.67 -19.28 -3.33
#